data_AF-A0A931V2K4-F1
#
_entry.id   AF-A0A931V2K4-F1
#
_cell.length_a   1.000
_cell.length_b   1.000
_cell.length_c   1.000
_cell.angle_alpha   90.00
_cell.angle_beta   90.00
_cell.angle_gamma   90.00
#
_symmetry.space_group_name_H-M   'P 1'
#
loop_
_entity.id
_entity.type
_entity.pdbx_description
1 polymer ?
#
loop_
_entity_poly.entity_id
_entity_poly.type
_entity_poly.pdbx_seq_one_letter_code
_entity_poly.pdbx_strand_id
1 'polypeptide(L)'
;MHYARFHRAVSLGAALGALLSISCSGATTSDEPSSEWVDPADVGTGSSAVSGLPCDVADLLLARCTSCHSNPPVGGAPYALVTYDDLARSSPANPGQTVAQRSLIRMEDAKSPMPPGGATAAEGATLKAWIGGGMPRVDCSSTADAGPSPWTAPVGCVSGSRWTRGDDGSSSMHPGRACIACHKSEWEAPKYSIAGTVYSSAHEEDDCNAKSTDVSGTHVVITGADGRTFDLVANAAGNFFTRAIIALPYRAKVVKDGRERVMSAPQSNGDCNACHTVAGVDGAPGRVLAP
;
A
#
# COMPACT_ATOMS: atom_id res chain seq x y z
N MET A 1 -7.84 -68.24 3.91
CA MET A 1 -7.32 -68.71 5.20
C MET A 1 -6.84 -67.52 6.02
N HIS A 2 -7.45 -67.35 7.20
CA HIS A 2 -6.92 -66.77 8.46
C HIS A 2 -6.47 -65.29 8.56
N TYR A 3 -7.34 -64.51 9.22
CA TYR A 3 -7.14 -63.59 10.37
C TYR A 3 -5.74 -63.00 10.67
N ALA A 4 -5.68 -61.67 10.89
CA ALA A 4 -5.68 -61.08 12.25
C ALA A 4 -5.60 -59.54 12.23
N ARG A 5 -6.44 -58.90 13.05
CA ARG A 5 -6.47 -57.47 13.37
C ARG A 5 -5.43 -57.17 14.47
N PHE A 6 -4.81 -55.99 14.43
CA PHE A 6 -4.13 -55.39 15.59
C PHE A 6 -4.61 -53.94 15.78
N HIS A 7 -5.25 -53.70 16.92
CA HIS A 7 -5.56 -52.37 17.45
C HIS A 7 -4.34 -51.81 18.19
N ARG A 8 -4.02 -50.53 17.99
CA ARG A 8 -3.16 -49.74 18.89
C ARG A 8 -3.99 -48.64 19.54
N ALA A 9 -4.06 -48.69 20.86
CA ALA A 9 -4.61 -47.65 21.73
C ALA A 9 -3.58 -46.52 21.89
N VAL A 10 -4.08 -45.27 21.89
CA VAL A 10 -3.31 -44.07 22.24
C VAL A 10 -3.93 -43.48 23.51
N SER A 11 -3.09 -43.29 24.52
CA SER A 11 -3.41 -42.81 25.86
C SER A 11 -3.54 -41.27 25.87
N LEU A 12 -4.66 -40.74 26.39
CA LEU A 12 -4.79 -39.33 26.79
C LEU A 12 -4.38 -39.19 28.26
N GLY A 13 -3.39 -38.33 28.54
CA GLY A 13 -3.08 -37.83 29.88
C GLY A 13 -3.77 -36.48 30.09
N ALA A 14 -4.67 -36.40 31.07
CA ALA A 14 -5.27 -35.16 31.54
C ALA A 14 -4.72 -34.86 32.95
N ALA A 15 -4.29 -33.62 33.17
CA ALA A 15 -3.73 -33.17 34.44
C ALA A 15 -4.37 -31.85 34.88
N LEU A 16 -4.63 -31.81 36.19
CA LEU A 16 -4.72 -30.68 37.13
C LEU A 16 -5.91 -29.72 37.11
N GLY A 17 -6.43 -29.46 38.31
CA GLY A 17 -7.16 -28.23 38.64
C GLY A 17 -8.09 -28.35 39.86
N ALA A 18 -7.54 -28.53 41.07
CA ALA A 18 -8.30 -28.55 42.32
C ALA A 18 -8.75 -27.13 42.72
N LEU A 19 -10.04 -27.00 43.07
CA LEU A 19 -10.67 -25.81 43.61
C LEU A 19 -10.33 -25.63 45.10
N LEU A 20 -9.78 -24.48 45.47
CA LEU A 20 -9.64 -24.03 46.85
C LEU A 20 -10.33 -22.67 47.02
N SER A 21 -11.46 -22.70 47.71
CA SER A 21 -12.25 -21.54 48.13
C SER A 21 -11.67 -20.93 49.42
N ILE A 22 -11.35 -19.64 49.38
CA ILE A 22 -11.13 -18.81 50.57
C ILE A 22 -12.09 -17.62 50.49
N SER A 23 -12.97 -17.55 51.47
CA SER A 23 -13.86 -16.42 51.76
C SER A 23 -13.12 -15.43 52.66
N CYS A 24 -13.35 -14.13 52.44
CA CYS A 24 -13.16 -13.13 53.49
C CYS A 24 -14.14 -11.96 53.27
N SER A 25 -15.04 -11.77 54.23
CA SER A 25 -15.94 -10.62 54.32
C SER A 25 -15.19 -9.41 54.90
N GLY A 26 -15.45 -8.22 54.36
CA GLY A 26 -15.02 -6.94 54.95
C GLY A 26 -15.70 -5.77 54.25
N ALA A 27 -16.44 -4.97 55.01
CA ALA A 27 -17.32 -3.92 54.55
C ALA A 27 -16.66 -2.53 54.55
N THR A 28 -17.35 -1.59 53.88
CA THR A 28 -17.42 -0.13 54.05
C THR A 28 -16.54 0.80 53.20
N THR A 29 -17.28 1.63 52.46
CA THR A 29 -17.07 3.03 52.03
C THR A 29 -15.87 3.34 51.15
N SER A 30 -16.13 3.59 49.86
CA SER A 30 -15.49 4.68 49.12
C SER A 30 -16.39 5.08 47.94
N ASP A 31 -16.66 6.37 47.90
CA ASP A 31 -17.18 7.19 46.81
C ASP A 31 -17.15 6.60 45.39
N GLU A 32 -18.31 6.64 44.73
CA GLU A 32 -18.46 6.50 43.28
C GLU A 32 -17.90 7.77 42.59
N PRO A 33 -16.77 7.71 41.85
CA PRO A 33 -16.57 8.68 40.79
C PRO A 33 -17.49 8.26 39.64
N SER A 34 -18.38 9.19 39.29
CA SER A 34 -19.17 9.17 38.06
C SER A 34 -18.35 8.58 36.90
N SER A 35 -18.90 7.54 36.29
CA SER A 35 -18.45 6.98 35.03
C SER A 35 -18.37 8.08 33.97
N GLU A 36 -17.18 8.65 33.79
CA GLU A 36 -16.81 9.27 32.53
C GLU A 36 -16.83 8.15 31.50
N TRP A 37 -17.87 8.17 30.68
CA TRP A 37 -17.91 7.43 29.44
C TRP A 37 -16.74 7.91 28.59
N VAL A 38 -15.64 7.17 28.64
CA VAL A 38 -14.56 7.33 27.67
C VAL A 38 -15.12 6.85 26.35
N ASP A 39 -15.38 7.79 25.45
CA ASP A 39 -15.78 7.50 24.07
C ASP A 39 -14.77 6.53 23.44
N PRO A 40 -15.20 5.44 22.78
CA PRO A 40 -14.29 4.52 22.11
C PRO A 40 -13.57 5.11 20.88
N ALA A 41 -13.57 6.44 20.72
CA ALA A 41 -12.83 7.16 19.70
C ALA A 41 -11.37 7.45 20.07
N ASP A 42 -10.93 7.21 21.32
CA ASP A 42 -9.53 7.44 21.74
C ASP A 42 -8.72 6.15 21.92
N VAL A 43 -8.83 5.26 20.94
CA VAL A 43 -7.74 4.36 20.58
C VAL A 43 -7.06 4.99 19.38
N GLY A 44 -5.95 5.69 19.65
CA GLY A 44 -5.10 6.36 18.67
C GLY A 44 -4.77 5.45 17.49
N THR A 45 -5.61 5.56 16.46
CA THR A 45 -5.40 5.01 15.14
C THR A 45 -4.47 5.99 14.44
N GLY A 46 -3.30 5.53 14.00
CA GLY A 46 -2.28 6.37 13.38
C GLY A 46 -2.88 7.27 12.30
N SER A 47 -2.95 8.56 12.60
CA SER A 47 -3.56 9.55 11.70
C SER A 47 -2.73 9.62 10.43
N SER A 48 -3.35 9.18 9.32
CA SER A 48 -2.78 9.25 7.97
C SER A 48 -3.29 10.46 7.18
N ALA A 49 -4.04 11.34 7.84
CA ALA A 49 -4.46 12.61 7.26
C ALA A 49 -3.28 13.58 7.29
N VAL A 50 -2.93 14.10 6.10
CA VAL A 50 -1.94 15.17 6.02
C VAL A 50 -2.43 16.37 6.81
N SER A 51 -1.75 16.72 7.89
CA SER A 51 -2.26 17.67 8.89
C SER A 51 -1.22 18.71 9.31
N GLY A 52 -1.68 19.90 9.69
CA GLY A 52 -0.81 21.04 10.03
C GLY A 52 -0.06 21.66 8.85
N LEU A 53 -0.40 21.31 7.61
CA LEU A 53 0.26 21.82 6.40
C LEU A 53 -0.70 22.66 5.53
N PRO A 54 -0.17 23.71 4.86
CA PRO A 54 -0.88 24.39 3.78
C PRO A 54 -1.34 23.42 2.69
N CYS A 55 -2.47 23.71 2.04
CA CYS A 55 -3.12 22.76 1.13
C CYS A 55 -2.24 22.35 -0.06
N ASP A 56 -1.48 23.28 -0.64
CA ASP A 56 -0.56 22.99 -1.74
C ASP A 56 0.58 22.04 -1.34
N VAL A 57 1.10 22.17 -0.12
CA VAL A 57 2.09 21.25 0.45
C VAL A 57 1.44 19.91 0.79
N ALA A 58 0.23 19.92 1.35
CA ALA A 58 -0.50 18.70 1.68
C ALA A 58 -0.81 17.86 0.42
N ASP A 59 -1.32 18.50 -0.63
CA ASP A 59 -1.60 17.89 -1.93
C ASP A 59 -0.34 17.30 -2.56
N LEU A 60 0.77 18.04 -2.52
CA LEU A 60 2.07 17.57 -3.00
C LEU A 60 2.50 16.27 -2.29
N LEU A 61 2.42 16.25 -0.96
CA LEU A 61 2.84 15.08 -0.18
C LEU A 61 1.94 13.89 -0.47
N LEU A 62 0.63 14.08 -0.54
CA LEU A 62 -0.34 13.04 -0.85
C LEU A 62 -0.10 12.44 -2.25
N ALA A 63 0.19 13.30 -3.23
CA ALA A 63 0.44 12.87 -4.59
C ALA A 63 1.78 12.12 -4.76
N ARG A 64 2.82 12.50 -3.99
CA ARG A 64 4.21 12.10 -4.29
C ARG A 64 4.91 11.31 -3.19
N CYS A 65 4.65 11.59 -1.93
CA CYS A 65 5.50 11.17 -0.83
C CYS A 65 4.86 10.06 0.02
N THR A 66 3.57 10.16 0.28
CA THR A 66 2.90 9.31 1.29
C THR A 66 2.74 7.85 0.88
N SER A 67 2.95 7.50 -0.41
CA SER A 67 2.91 6.10 -0.86
C SER A 67 4.00 5.22 -0.24
N CYS A 68 5.10 5.82 0.19
CA CYS A 68 6.17 5.12 0.92
C CYS A 68 6.38 5.74 2.30
N HIS A 69 6.25 7.07 2.41
CA HIS A 69 6.41 7.80 3.67
C HIS A 69 5.09 7.95 4.46
N SER A 70 4.27 6.90 4.49
CA SER A 70 3.07 6.80 5.34
C SER A 70 3.43 6.66 6.83
N ASN A 71 2.41 6.61 7.71
CA ASN A 71 2.57 6.25 9.11
C ASN A 71 1.74 4.99 9.44
N PRO A 72 2.36 3.81 9.64
CA PRO A 72 3.80 3.54 9.62
C PRO A 72 4.41 3.64 8.20
N PRO A 73 5.73 3.92 8.06
CA PRO A 73 6.40 3.95 6.76
C PRO A 73 6.48 2.56 6.11
N VAL A 74 6.46 2.53 4.77
CA VAL A 74 6.50 1.30 3.97
C VAL A 74 7.54 1.41 2.85
N GLY A 75 7.86 0.29 2.19
CA GLY A 75 8.77 0.29 1.04
C GLY A 75 10.20 0.76 1.35
N GLY A 76 10.65 0.63 2.60
CA GLY A 76 11.99 1.04 3.04
C GLY A 76 12.13 2.54 3.36
N ALA A 77 11.03 3.30 3.40
CA ALA A 77 11.06 4.68 3.88
C ALA A 77 11.47 4.74 5.37
N PRO A 78 12.42 5.61 5.75
CA PRO A 78 12.97 5.63 7.11
C PRO A 78 12.06 6.31 8.16
N TYR A 79 11.08 7.11 7.73
CA TYR A 79 10.14 7.84 8.60
C TYR A 79 8.96 8.37 7.78
N ALA A 80 7.88 8.68 8.49
CA ALA A 80 6.66 9.25 7.93
C ALA A 80 6.87 10.70 7.48
N LEU A 81 6.07 11.16 6.53
CA LEU A 81 6.02 12.54 6.02
C LEU A 81 4.57 13.03 5.93
N VAL A 82 3.71 12.57 6.85
CA VAL A 82 2.26 12.79 6.79
C VAL A 82 1.79 13.90 7.72
N THR A 83 2.66 14.50 8.53
CA THR A 83 2.28 15.62 9.41
C THR A 83 3.25 16.78 9.33
N TYR A 84 2.82 17.95 9.78
CA TYR A 84 3.72 19.08 10.03
C TYR A 84 4.91 18.68 10.92
N ASP A 85 4.66 17.95 12.00
CA ASP A 85 5.71 17.57 12.96
C ASP A 85 6.73 16.61 12.34
N ASP A 86 6.29 15.70 11.46
CA ASP A 86 7.18 14.83 10.68
C ASP A 86 8.17 15.62 9.82
N LEU A 87 7.72 16.75 9.26
CA LEU A 87 8.49 17.59 8.36
C LEU A 87 9.35 18.62 9.09
N ALA A 88 8.84 19.18 10.19
CA ALA A 88 9.49 20.24 10.95
C ALA A 88 10.58 19.72 11.90
N ARG A 89 10.54 18.43 12.30
CA ARG A 89 11.58 17.83 13.14
C ARG A 89 12.96 17.88 12.48
N SER A 90 14.01 17.93 13.30
CA SER A 90 15.40 17.76 12.85
C SER A 90 15.58 16.40 12.17
N SER A 91 16.35 16.39 11.08
CA SER A 91 16.72 15.16 10.39
C SER A 91 17.65 14.32 11.26
N PRO A 92 17.34 13.03 11.48
CA PRO A 92 18.24 12.13 12.21
C PRO A 92 19.63 12.00 11.57
N ALA A 93 19.69 12.09 10.24
CA ALA A 93 20.93 11.98 9.49
C ALA A 93 21.70 13.31 9.38
N ASN A 94 21.01 14.45 9.54
CA ASN A 94 21.59 15.79 9.40
C ASN A 94 20.98 16.73 10.44
N PRO A 95 21.48 16.74 11.68
CA PRO A 95 20.84 17.44 12.81
C PRO A 95 20.63 18.96 12.62
N GLY A 96 21.33 19.60 11.66
CA GLY A 96 21.16 21.02 11.31
C GLY A 96 20.12 21.31 10.23
N GLN A 97 19.39 20.30 9.74
CA GLN A 97 18.36 20.46 8.72
C GLN A 97 17.07 19.80 9.17
N THR A 98 15.93 20.41 8.86
CA THR A 98 14.63 19.77 9.06
C THR A 98 14.42 18.64 8.04
N VAL A 99 13.51 17.73 8.35
CA VAL A 99 13.11 16.69 7.42
C VAL A 99 12.58 17.29 6.11
N ALA A 100 11.80 18.37 6.16
CA ALA A 100 11.34 19.09 4.96
C ALA A 100 12.50 19.56 4.06
N GLN A 101 13.53 20.17 4.65
CA GLN A 101 14.73 20.59 3.92
C GLN A 101 15.46 19.42 3.29
N ARG A 102 15.54 18.27 3.99
CA ARG A 102 16.10 17.04 3.42
C ARG A 102 15.25 16.49 2.29
N SER A 103 13.93 16.53 2.40
CA SER A 103 13.00 16.12 1.35
C SER A 103 13.22 16.95 0.08
N LEU A 104 13.34 18.27 0.19
CA LEU A 104 13.64 19.13 -0.96
C LEU A 104 14.98 18.79 -1.62
N ILE A 105 16.05 18.58 -0.82
CA ILE A 105 17.36 18.17 -1.36
C ILE A 105 17.26 16.83 -2.10
N ARG A 106 16.44 15.90 -1.60
CA ARG A 106 16.22 14.60 -2.25
C ARG A 106 15.35 14.73 -3.51
N MET A 107 14.42 15.68 -3.57
CA MET A 107 13.65 16.01 -4.78
C MET A 107 14.53 16.58 -5.89
N GLU A 108 15.56 17.35 -5.53
CA GLU A 108 16.51 17.95 -6.47
C GLU A 108 17.69 17.02 -6.84
N ASP A 109 17.79 15.82 -6.25
CA ASP A 109 18.88 14.86 -6.53
C ASP A 109 18.74 14.22 -7.92
N ALA A 110 19.64 14.54 -8.84
CA ALA A 110 19.60 14.02 -10.20
C ALA A 110 19.98 12.53 -10.34
N LYS A 111 20.66 11.94 -9.35
CA LYS A 111 21.12 10.54 -9.39
C LYS A 111 20.12 9.59 -8.73
N SER A 112 19.56 10.02 -7.61
CA SER A 112 18.65 9.21 -6.79
C SER A 112 17.52 10.10 -6.23
N PRO A 113 16.65 10.63 -7.11
CA PRO A 113 15.58 11.54 -6.70
C PRO A 113 14.58 10.83 -5.80
N MET A 114 14.02 11.58 -4.84
CA MET A 114 12.78 11.23 -4.16
C MET A 114 11.74 12.33 -4.41
N PRO A 115 10.52 12.01 -4.87
CA PRO A 115 9.98 10.67 -5.03
C PRO A 115 10.67 9.90 -6.18
N PRO A 116 10.65 8.56 -6.14
CA PRO A 116 11.11 7.77 -7.27
C PRO A 116 10.30 8.13 -8.53
N GLY A 117 10.98 8.38 -9.64
CA GLY A 117 10.38 8.98 -10.85
C GLY A 117 10.56 10.49 -10.95
N GLY A 118 11.00 11.14 -9.87
CA GLY A 118 11.25 12.58 -9.80
C GLY A 118 9.99 13.39 -9.49
N ALA A 119 10.19 14.59 -8.95
CA ALA A 119 9.16 15.62 -8.86
C ALA A 119 9.36 16.65 -9.98
N THR A 120 8.29 17.30 -10.40
CA THR A 120 8.35 18.42 -11.34
C THR A 120 9.01 19.64 -10.68
N ALA A 121 9.50 20.55 -11.51
CA ALA A 121 10.07 21.82 -11.02
C ALA A 121 9.05 22.65 -10.23
N ALA A 122 7.77 22.61 -10.61
CA ALA A 122 6.69 23.30 -9.90
C ALA A 122 6.45 22.70 -8.52
N GLU A 123 6.40 21.38 -8.41
CA GLU A 123 6.25 20.67 -7.13
C GLU A 123 7.43 20.94 -6.18
N GLY A 124 8.66 20.93 -6.72
CA GLY A 124 9.84 21.36 -5.95
C GLY A 124 9.75 22.81 -5.49
N ALA A 125 9.25 23.71 -6.34
CA ALA A 125 9.05 25.11 -5.99
C ALA A 125 8.01 25.31 -4.88
N THR A 126 6.91 24.53 -4.87
CA THR A 126 5.90 24.55 -3.79
C THR A 126 6.53 24.25 -2.43
N LEU A 127 7.25 23.13 -2.31
CA LEU A 127 7.89 22.76 -1.05
C LEU A 127 8.98 23.78 -0.64
N LYS A 128 9.75 24.26 -1.61
CA LYS A 128 10.80 25.27 -1.39
C LYS A 128 10.25 26.59 -0.90
N ALA A 129 9.12 27.05 -1.44
CA ALA A 129 8.47 28.29 -1.01
C ALA A 129 7.98 28.18 0.43
N TRP A 130 7.34 27.06 0.80
CA TRP A 130 6.89 26.84 2.17
C TRP A 130 8.05 26.78 3.18
N ILE A 131 9.14 26.09 2.83
CA ILE A 131 10.37 26.05 3.65
C ILE A 131 10.96 27.46 3.80
N GLY A 132 11.06 28.22 2.69
CA GLY A 132 11.58 29.59 2.69
C GLY A 132 10.71 30.57 3.48
N GLY A 133 9.40 30.30 3.58
CA GLY A 133 8.45 31.03 4.41
C GLY A 133 8.52 30.72 5.90
N GLY A 134 9.47 29.89 6.35
CA GLY A 134 9.63 29.50 7.74
C GLY A 134 8.74 28.35 8.18
N MET A 135 8.19 27.58 7.22
CA MET A 135 7.31 26.44 7.48
C MET A 135 6.14 26.82 8.39
N PRO A 136 5.29 27.79 8.02
CA PRO A 136 4.12 28.10 8.84
C PRO A 136 3.23 26.87 8.97
N ARG A 137 2.88 26.51 10.21
CA ARG A 137 1.85 25.51 10.52
C ARG A 137 0.49 26.13 10.20
N VAL A 138 -0.18 25.58 9.22
CA VAL A 138 -1.53 25.97 8.82
C VAL A 138 -2.31 24.70 8.65
N ASP A 139 -3.48 24.59 9.27
CA ASP A 139 -4.33 23.44 8.97
C ASP A 139 -5.05 23.72 7.66
N CYS A 140 -4.75 22.93 6.63
CA CYS A 140 -5.60 22.89 5.45
C CYS A 140 -6.98 22.36 5.89
N SER A 141 -7.91 23.27 6.16
CA SER A 141 -9.32 22.94 6.30
C SER A 141 -9.92 22.76 4.91
N SER A 142 -9.46 21.74 4.18
CA SER A 142 -10.15 21.32 2.98
C SER A 142 -11.52 20.78 3.38
N THR A 143 -12.59 21.52 3.10
CA THR A 143 -13.96 21.00 2.98
C THR A 143 -14.12 20.12 1.73
N ALA A 144 -13.08 19.38 1.37
CA ALA A 144 -13.12 18.25 0.47
C ALA A 144 -12.32 17.16 1.18
N ASP A 145 -13.02 16.25 1.85
CA ASP A 145 -12.43 15.01 2.31
C ASP A 145 -11.74 14.37 1.10
N ALA A 146 -10.40 14.32 1.07
CA ALA A 146 -9.63 13.63 0.04
C ALA A 146 -9.83 12.10 0.07
N GLY A 147 -10.88 11.63 0.76
CA GLY A 147 -11.08 10.24 1.15
C GLY A 147 -9.97 9.76 2.09
N PRO A 148 -10.16 8.57 2.70
CA PRO A 148 -9.05 7.85 3.32
C PRO A 148 -7.95 7.61 2.27
N SER A 149 -6.68 7.76 2.67
CA SER A 149 -5.55 7.42 1.80
C SER A 149 -5.70 5.98 1.29
N PRO A 150 -5.51 5.73 -0.03
CA PRO A 150 -5.63 4.38 -0.58
C PRO A 150 -4.56 3.43 -0.03
N TRP A 151 -3.50 3.97 0.58
CA TRP A 151 -2.42 3.23 1.24
C TRP A 151 -2.72 2.82 2.68
N THR A 152 -3.79 3.35 3.27
CA THR A 152 -4.19 3.04 4.65
C THR A 152 -5.58 2.43 4.69
N ALA A 153 -6.13 2.08 3.52
CA ALA A 153 -7.38 1.36 3.41
C ALA A 153 -7.25 0.00 4.13
N PRO A 154 -8.26 -0.42 4.90
CA PRO A 154 -8.24 -1.75 5.49
C PRO A 154 -8.18 -2.81 4.40
N VAL A 155 -7.60 -3.97 4.73
CA VAL A 155 -7.61 -5.13 3.84
C VAL A 155 -9.06 -5.50 3.52
N GLY A 156 -9.38 -5.69 2.24
CA GLY A 156 -10.72 -6.07 1.83
C GLY A 156 -10.90 -6.13 0.32
N CYS A 157 -12.15 -6.13 -0.11
CA CYS A 157 -12.51 -5.99 -1.53
C CYS A 157 -13.42 -4.78 -1.71
N VAL A 158 -12.85 -3.64 -2.11
CA VAL A 158 -13.54 -2.34 -2.19
C VAL A 158 -14.70 -2.38 -3.18
N SER A 159 -14.58 -3.14 -4.27
CA SER A 159 -15.68 -3.30 -5.23
C SER A 159 -16.84 -4.15 -4.70
N GLY A 160 -16.61 -4.94 -3.64
CA GLY A 160 -17.53 -5.98 -3.18
C GLY A 160 -17.71 -7.14 -4.17
N SER A 161 -17.04 -7.12 -5.33
CA SER A 161 -17.19 -8.09 -6.40
C SER A 161 -15.94 -8.95 -6.51
N ARG A 162 -16.10 -10.28 -6.49
CA ARG A 162 -15.00 -11.21 -6.63
C ARG A 162 -15.12 -12.05 -7.89
N TRP A 163 -13.98 -12.50 -8.39
CA TRP A 163 -13.89 -13.57 -9.37
C TRP A 163 -14.37 -14.88 -8.74
N THR A 164 -15.29 -15.60 -9.40
CA THR A 164 -15.94 -16.81 -8.85
C THR A 164 -15.91 -18.00 -9.80
N ARG A 165 -15.30 -17.89 -10.98
CA ARG A 165 -15.35 -18.91 -12.03
C ARG A 165 -14.18 -19.90 -12.00
N GLY A 166 -13.55 -20.10 -10.84
CA GLY A 166 -12.37 -20.96 -10.72
C GLY A 166 -11.29 -20.58 -11.74
N ASP A 167 -10.62 -21.58 -12.33
CA ASP A 167 -9.55 -21.33 -13.31
C ASP A 167 -10.09 -21.15 -14.76
N ASP A 168 -11.39 -20.88 -14.95
CA ASP A 168 -11.96 -20.66 -16.27
C ASP A 168 -11.29 -19.47 -16.98
N GLY A 169 -10.74 -19.73 -18.16
CA GLY A 169 -9.95 -18.76 -18.92
C GLY A 169 -10.72 -17.47 -19.23
N SER A 170 -10.16 -16.33 -18.79
CA SER A 170 -10.69 -14.99 -19.06
C SER A 170 -9.59 -13.95 -18.87
N SER A 171 -9.65 -12.84 -19.61
CA SER A 171 -8.76 -11.69 -19.37
C SER A 171 -8.96 -11.07 -17.97
N SER A 172 -10.10 -11.34 -17.34
CA SER A 172 -10.46 -10.85 -16.00
C SER A 172 -10.30 -11.89 -14.91
N MET A 173 -9.71 -13.05 -15.21
CA MET A 173 -9.54 -14.11 -14.20
C MET A 173 -8.57 -13.69 -13.10
N HIS A 174 -8.85 -14.16 -11.89
CA HIS A 174 -7.98 -14.03 -10.71
C HIS A 174 -7.29 -12.67 -10.51
N PRO A 175 -8.01 -11.54 -10.48
CA PRO A 175 -7.39 -10.26 -10.20
C PRO A 175 -6.69 -10.29 -8.82
N GLY A 176 -5.52 -9.65 -8.72
CA GLY A 176 -4.69 -9.66 -7.52
C GLY A 176 -3.76 -10.87 -7.39
N ARG A 177 -4.03 -12.01 -8.05
CA ARG A 177 -3.11 -13.15 -8.00
C ARG A 177 -1.91 -12.98 -8.93
N ALA A 178 -0.82 -13.68 -8.61
CA ALA A 178 0.33 -13.82 -9.50
C ALA A 178 -0.08 -14.59 -10.77
N CYS A 179 0.08 -13.97 -11.93
CA CYS A 179 -0.47 -14.48 -13.18
C CYS A 179 0.49 -15.47 -13.84
N ILE A 180 1.76 -15.06 -13.99
CA ILE A 180 2.78 -15.77 -14.78
C ILE A 180 3.20 -17.06 -14.08
N ALA A 181 3.18 -17.11 -12.75
CA ALA A 181 3.51 -18.30 -11.98
C ALA A 181 2.69 -19.54 -12.40
N CYS A 182 1.39 -19.37 -12.66
CA CYS A 182 0.50 -20.41 -13.19
C CYS A 182 0.55 -20.46 -14.72
N HIS A 183 0.48 -19.30 -15.38
CA HIS A 183 0.45 -19.23 -16.84
C HIS A 183 1.72 -19.77 -17.52
N LYS A 184 2.85 -19.94 -16.82
CA LYS A 184 4.04 -20.61 -17.36
C LYS A 184 3.89 -22.13 -17.44
N SER A 185 3.19 -22.76 -16.50
CA SER A 185 3.03 -24.23 -16.42
C SER A 185 1.83 -24.73 -17.20
N GLU A 186 0.75 -23.97 -17.22
CA GLU A 186 -0.49 -24.40 -17.88
C GLU A 186 -0.34 -24.35 -19.41
N TRP A 187 -0.66 -25.45 -20.08
CA TRP A 187 -0.46 -25.60 -21.53
C TRP A 187 -1.41 -24.72 -22.35
N GLU A 188 -2.67 -24.65 -21.94
CA GLU A 188 -3.69 -23.84 -22.62
C GLU A 188 -3.60 -22.36 -22.26
N ALA A 189 -2.86 -22.02 -21.20
CA ALA A 189 -2.75 -20.66 -20.72
C ALA A 189 -1.84 -19.80 -21.62
N PRO A 190 -2.24 -18.56 -21.91
CA PRO A 190 -1.40 -17.62 -22.63
C PRO A 190 -0.12 -17.30 -21.84
N LYS A 191 1.04 -17.42 -22.49
CA LYS A 191 2.32 -17.00 -21.91
C LYS A 191 2.46 -15.48 -21.97
N TYR A 192 2.51 -14.84 -20.80
CA TYR A 192 2.71 -13.40 -20.67
C TYR A 192 4.16 -13.09 -20.32
N SER A 193 4.65 -11.95 -20.78
CA SER A 193 5.94 -11.38 -20.38
C SER A 193 5.77 -10.41 -19.21
N ILE A 194 4.65 -9.68 -19.15
CA ILE A 194 4.23 -8.83 -18.04
C ILE A 194 2.74 -9.09 -17.79
N ALA A 195 2.34 -9.23 -16.53
CA ALA A 195 0.94 -9.30 -16.13
C ALA A 195 0.75 -8.84 -14.68
N GLY A 196 -0.41 -8.26 -14.39
CA GLY A 196 -0.79 -7.85 -13.04
C GLY A 196 -2.18 -7.23 -12.97
N THR A 197 -2.49 -6.62 -11.82
CA THR A 197 -3.79 -6.00 -11.56
C THR A 197 -3.64 -4.64 -10.90
N VAL A 198 -4.32 -3.62 -11.44
CA VAL A 198 -4.42 -2.29 -10.85
C VAL A 198 -5.68 -2.15 -10.00
N TYR A 199 -5.56 -1.47 -8.86
CA TYR A 199 -6.66 -1.16 -7.94
C TYR A 199 -6.71 0.32 -7.56
N SER A 200 -7.77 0.73 -6.88
CA SER A 200 -7.88 2.02 -6.20
C SER A 200 -7.51 1.98 -4.71
N SER A 201 -7.29 0.77 -4.14
CA SER A 201 -6.81 0.55 -2.77
C SER A 201 -5.57 -0.36 -2.75
N ALA A 202 -4.61 -0.05 -1.87
CA ALA A 202 -3.34 -0.75 -1.77
C ALA A 202 -3.47 -2.16 -1.18
N HIS A 203 -4.57 -2.46 -0.50
CA HIS A 203 -4.73 -3.65 0.33
C HIS A 203 -5.91 -4.53 -0.13
N GLU A 204 -6.09 -4.65 -1.44
CA GLU A 204 -7.18 -5.45 -2.02
C GLU A 204 -6.85 -6.94 -1.99
N GLU A 205 -7.81 -7.78 -1.58
CA GLU A 205 -7.65 -9.23 -1.52
C GLU A 205 -7.44 -9.87 -2.91
N ASP A 206 -6.85 -11.06 -2.93
CA ASP A 206 -6.85 -11.90 -4.13
C ASP A 206 -8.29 -12.21 -4.58
N ASP A 207 -8.47 -12.32 -5.88
CA ASP A 207 -9.76 -12.51 -6.57
C ASP A 207 -10.74 -11.35 -6.42
N CYS A 208 -10.37 -10.23 -5.77
CA CYS A 208 -11.20 -9.03 -5.80
C CYS A 208 -11.14 -8.37 -7.18
N ASN A 209 -12.28 -8.23 -7.86
CA ASN A 209 -12.33 -7.41 -9.07
C ASN A 209 -12.08 -5.96 -8.67
N ALA A 210 -11.22 -5.24 -9.39
CA ALA A 210 -11.11 -3.80 -9.17
C ALA A 210 -12.47 -3.12 -9.43
N LYS A 211 -12.72 -2.02 -8.71
CA LYS A 211 -13.91 -1.20 -8.97
C LYS A 211 -13.73 -0.47 -10.29
N SER A 212 -14.48 -0.88 -11.31
CA SER A 212 -14.26 -0.46 -12.71
C SER A 212 -14.28 1.05 -12.92
N THR A 213 -15.10 1.79 -12.18
CA THR A 213 -15.15 3.28 -12.23
C THR A 213 -13.83 3.91 -11.81
N ASP A 214 -13.08 3.25 -10.94
CA ASP A 214 -11.87 3.80 -10.35
C ASP A 214 -10.64 3.47 -11.19
N VAL A 215 -10.67 2.36 -11.94
CA VAL A 215 -9.55 1.90 -12.79
C VAL A 215 -9.79 2.08 -14.29
N SER A 216 -10.98 2.48 -14.72
CA SER A 216 -11.26 2.78 -16.13
C SER A 216 -10.33 3.86 -16.66
N GLY A 217 -9.78 3.66 -17.86
CA GLY A 217 -8.81 4.59 -18.46
C GLY A 217 -7.43 4.56 -17.79
N THR A 218 -7.11 3.52 -17.00
CA THR A 218 -5.77 3.34 -16.44
C THR A 218 -4.85 2.64 -17.43
N HIS A 219 -3.69 3.25 -17.61
CA HIS A 219 -2.62 2.79 -18.47
C HIS A 219 -1.42 2.35 -17.63
N VAL A 220 -0.93 1.13 -17.83
CA VAL A 220 0.32 0.64 -17.26
C VAL A 220 1.39 0.70 -18.34
N VAL A 221 2.25 1.70 -18.25
CA VAL A 221 3.32 1.95 -19.20
C VAL A 221 4.57 1.22 -18.76
N ILE A 222 5.03 0.28 -19.58
CA ILE A 222 6.25 -0.49 -19.38
C ILE A 222 7.34 0.02 -20.34
N THR A 223 8.48 0.43 -19.80
CA THR A 223 9.65 0.86 -20.58
C THR A 223 10.76 -0.19 -20.44
N GLY A 224 11.11 -0.86 -21.53
CA GLY A 224 12.21 -1.81 -21.57
C GLY A 224 13.58 -1.13 -21.44
N ALA A 225 14.61 -1.92 -21.14
CA ALA A 225 16.00 -1.45 -21.09
C ALA A 225 16.51 -0.87 -22.42
N ASP A 226 15.89 -1.23 -23.53
CA ASP A 226 16.14 -0.71 -24.88
C ASP A 226 15.42 0.63 -25.16
N GLY A 227 14.69 1.16 -24.17
CA GLY A 227 13.92 2.40 -24.26
C GLY A 227 12.55 2.25 -24.94
N ARG A 228 12.17 1.05 -25.42
CA ARG A 228 10.85 0.84 -26.03
C ARG A 228 9.77 0.86 -24.96
N THR A 229 8.68 1.57 -25.24
CA THR A 229 7.53 1.70 -24.35
C THR A 229 6.35 0.85 -24.84
N PHE A 230 5.67 0.20 -23.91
CA PHE A 230 4.46 -0.58 -24.14
C PHE A 230 3.38 -0.03 -23.22
N ASP A 231 2.24 0.33 -23.80
CA ASP A 231 1.10 0.88 -23.08
C ASP A 231 0.03 -0.20 -22.90
N LEU A 232 -0.18 -0.63 -21.66
CA LEU A 232 -1.10 -1.72 -21.31
C LEU A 232 -2.34 -1.14 -20.64
N VAL A 233 -3.51 -1.34 -21.24
CA VAL A 233 -4.77 -0.84 -20.68
C VAL A 233 -5.31 -1.85 -19.66
N ALA A 234 -5.59 -1.38 -18.44
CA ALA A 234 -6.27 -2.20 -17.44
C ALA A 234 -7.74 -2.43 -17.83
N ASN A 235 -8.21 -3.67 -17.72
CA ASN A 235 -9.61 -3.99 -17.99
C ASN A 235 -10.52 -3.66 -16.78
N ALA A 236 -11.82 -3.94 -16.90
CA ALA A 236 -12.80 -3.60 -15.87
C ALA A 236 -12.55 -4.30 -14.50
N ALA A 237 -11.81 -5.40 -14.47
CA ALA A 237 -11.39 -6.08 -13.24
C ALA A 237 -10.01 -5.61 -12.73
N GLY A 238 -9.38 -4.65 -13.42
CA GLY A 238 -8.06 -4.12 -13.12
C GLY A 238 -6.90 -4.85 -13.80
N ASN A 239 -7.16 -5.99 -14.45
CA ASN A 239 -6.10 -6.81 -15.03
C ASN A 239 -5.49 -6.18 -16.28
N PHE A 240 -4.16 -6.27 -16.40
CA PHE A 240 -3.39 -5.88 -17.57
C PHE A 240 -2.33 -6.95 -17.86
N PHE A 241 -1.96 -7.10 -19.13
CA PHE A 241 -0.96 -8.09 -19.55
C PHE A 241 -0.42 -7.81 -20.95
N THR A 242 0.74 -8.37 -21.27
CA THR A 242 1.27 -8.42 -22.62
C THR A 242 2.05 -9.70 -22.88
N ARG A 243 2.09 -10.10 -24.15
CA ARG A 243 2.92 -11.19 -24.67
C ARG A 243 4.16 -10.68 -25.41
N ALA A 244 4.27 -9.36 -25.57
CA ALA A 244 5.40 -8.75 -26.26
C ALA A 244 6.69 -8.95 -25.46
N ILE A 245 7.79 -9.22 -26.14
CA ILE A 245 9.09 -9.36 -25.48
C ILE A 245 9.53 -7.97 -24.98
N ILE A 246 9.82 -7.87 -23.69
CA ILE A 246 10.29 -6.65 -23.02
C ILE A 246 11.77 -6.80 -22.72
N ALA A 247 12.60 -5.82 -23.10
CA ALA A 247 14.00 -5.79 -22.71
C ALA A 247 14.12 -5.56 -21.19
N LEU A 248 14.85 -6.43 -20.49
CA LEU A 248 15.04 -6.37 -19.04
C LEU A 248 16.37 -5.68 -18.66
N PRO A 249 16.45 -5.03 -17.48
CA PRO A 249 15.34 -4.74 -16.57
C PRO A 249 14.42 -3.65 -17.14
N TYR A 250 13.13 -3.72 -16.86
CA TYR A 250 12.15 -2.72 -17.28
C TYR A 250 11.82 -1.74 -16.16
N ARG A 251 11.25 -0.60 -16.52
CA ARG A 251 10.57 0.32 -15.60
C ARG A 251 9.07 0.33 -15.88
N ALA A 252 8.27 0.61 -14.87
CA ALA A 252 6.83 0.66 -14.98
C ALA A 252 6.31 1.96 -14.36
N LYS A 253 5.24 2.49 -14.94
CA LYS A 253 4.41 3.52 -14.31
C LYS A 253 2.94 3.29 -14.61
N VAL A 254 2.08 3.67 -13.68
CA VAL A 254 0.63 3.68 -13.85
C VAL A 254 0.21 5.11 -14.14
N VAL A 255 -0.60 5.32 -15.17
CA VAL A 255 -1.05 6.63 -15.63
C VAL A 255 -2.57 6.62 -15.71
N LYS A 256 -3.20 7.67 -15.18
CA LYS A 256 -4.64 7.90 -15.27
C LYS A 256 -4.93 9.39 -15.15
N ASP A 257 -5.77 9.94 -16.01
CA ASP A 257 -6.24 11.34 -15.94
C ASP A 257 -5.08 12.37 -15.80
N GLY A 258 -3.97 12.15 -16.51
CA GLY A 258 -2.79 13.01 -16.47
C GLY A 258 -1.93 12.89 -15.21
N ARG A 259 -2.31 12.05 -14.24
CA ARG A 259 -1.50 11.70 -13.06
C ARG A 259 -0.71 10.43 -13.33
N GLU A 260 0.40 10.27 -12.61
CA GLU A 260 1.25 9.08 -12.73
C GLU A 260 1.80 8.60 -11.38
N ARG A 261 1.93 7.28 -11.27
CA ARG A 261 2.58 6.58 -10.17
C ARG A 261 3.72 5.74 -10.73
N VAL A 262 4.95 6.07 -10.37
CA VAL A 262 6.15 5.48 -10.97
C VAL A 262 6.74 4.42 -10.04
N MET A 263 7.09 3.27 -10.61
CA MET A 263 7.77 2.21 -9.88
C MET A 263 9.18 2.64 -9.50
N SER A 264 9.54 2.43 -8.24
CA SER A 264 10.75 3.02 -7.66
C SER A 264 12.05 2.45 -8.19
N ALA A 265 12.07 1.15 -8.47
CA ALA A 265 13.24 0.42 -8.96
C ALA A 265 12.91 -0.31 -10.26
N PRO A 266 13.88 -0.45 -11.21
CA PRO A 266 13.74 -1.35 -12.34
C PRO A 266 13.48 -2.78 -11.88
N GLN A 267 12.70 -3.54 -12.66
CA GLN A 267 12.34 -4.93 -12.36
C GLN A 267 12.67 -5.88 -13.51
N SER A 268 12.87 -7.15 -13.17
CA SER A 268 13.12 -8.24 -14.13
C SER A 268 12.06 -9.34 -14.05
N ASN A 269 11.21 -9.33 -13.02
CA ASN A 269 10.09 -10.25 -12.90
C ASN A 269 8.85 -9.59 -13.49
N GLY A 270 8.27 -10.19 -14.54
CA GLY A 270 7.06 -9.67 -15.16
C GLY A 270 5.76 -9.98 -14.44
N ASP A 271 5.78 -10.83 -13.43
CA ASP A 271 4.62 -11.16 -12.62
C ASP A 271 4.44 -10.08 -11.54
N CYS A 272 3.77 -8.97 -11.90
CA CYS A 272 3.73 -7.78 -11.05
C CYS A 272 3.14 -8.09 -9.67
N ASN A 273 2.11 -8.94 -9.64
CA ASN A 273 1.42 -9.33 -8.41
C ASN A 273 2.24 -10.29 -7.53
N ALA A 274 3.40 -10.78 -7.98
CA ALA A 274 4.34 -11.50 -7.13
C ALA A 274 4.93 -10.60 -6.04
N CYS A 275 5.14 -9.31 -6.34
CA CYS A 275 5.59 -8.31 -5.37
C CYS A 275 4.41 -7.44 -4.87
N HIS A 276 3.49 -7.10 -5.77
CA HIS A 276 2.31 -6.30 -5.46
C HIS A 276 1.15 -7.14 -4.88
N THR A 277 1.41 -7.77 -3.74
CA THR A 277 0.43 -8.54 -2.96
C THR A 277 -0.45 -7.64 -2.10
N VAL A 278 -1.42 -8.21 -1.37
CA VAL A 278 -2.28 -7.49 -0.39
C VAL A 278 -1.44 -6.64 0.57
N ALA A 279 -0.38 -7.21 1.14
CA ALA A 279 0.49 -6.51 2.08
C ALA A 279 1.68 -5.82 1.39
N GLY A 280 1.94 -6.17 0.13
CA GLY A 280 3.20 -5.87 -0.52
C GLY A 280 4.35 -6.72 0.01
N VAL A 281 5.23 -7.15 -0.88
CA VAL A 281 6.48 -7.85 -0.53
C VAL A 281 7.63 -7.32 -1.38
N ASP A 282 8.87 -7.64 -0.99
CA ASP A 282 10.08 -7.28 -1.74
C ASP A 282 10.21 -5.77 -2.04
N GLY A 283 9.73 -4.94 -1.10
CA GLY A 283 9.78 -3.48 -1.20
C GLY A 283 8.57 -2.84 -1.88
N ALA A 284 7.63 -3.62 -2.42
CA ALA A 284 6.33 -3.09 -2.83
C ALA A 284 5.49 -2.75 -1.59
N PRO A 285 4.78 -1.61 -1.59
CA PRO A 285 3.94 -1.18 -0.47
C PRO A 285 2.56 -1.87 -0.40
N GLY A 286 2.19 -2.64 -1.44
CA GLY A 286 0.87 -3.22 -1.60
C GLY A 286 0.57 -3.46 -3.08
N ARG A 287 -0.73 -3.49 -3.41
CA ARG A 287 -1.23 -3.59 -4.79
C ARG A 287 -0.71 -2.48 -5.70
N VAL A 288 -0.72 -2.76 -7.01
CA VAL A 288 -0.48 -1.73 -8.02
C VAL A 288 -1.64 -0.74 -7.98
N LEU A 289 -1.36 0.52 -7.65
CA LEU A 289 -2.39 1.54 -7.48
C LEU A 289 -2.52 2.45 -8.70
N ALA A 290 -3.77 2.76 -9.04
CA ALA A 290 -4.08 3.92 -9.85
C ALA A 290 -3.53 5.20 -9.16
N PRO A 291 -3.06 6.19 -9.95
CA PRO A 291 -2.46 7.40 -9.42
C PRO A 291 -3.48 8.35 -8.80
#